data_AF-A0A969GYW2-F1
#
_entry.id   AF-A0A969GYW2-F1
#
_cell.length_a   1.000
_cell.length_b   1.000
_cell.length_c   1.000
_cell.angle_alpha   90.00
_cell.angle_beta   90.00
_cell.angle_gamma   90.00
#
_symmetry.space_group_name_H-M   'P 1'
#
loop_
_entity.id
_entity.type
_entity.pdbx_description
1 polymer ?
#
loop_
_entity_poly.entity_id
_entity_poly.type
_entity_poly.pdbx_seq_one_letter_code
_entity_poly.pdbx_strand_id
1 'polypeptide(L)'
;MTNPQKASDGSNAKTIEESINETIVNNRVQTLASLPSYEDAITNILGSQSRAKAIYGLNATKTGIEKGLVHVFAINNLRNPVNNRDVAELLSVLLPRVQAGTKLLISPMDLLFAQGSLIAKLNPGVDPEQAMDLLWEAFKEYFNNIEPGGSILVNKIQHFLMLTNALNYVDDFRVNATVNKIPMANAYTLAQAYSLEISLVSSTNQVYEGTRGELEPINYDPET
;
A
#
# COMPACT_ATOMS: atom_id res chain seq x y z
N MET A 1 -58.16 24.60 5.12
CA MET A 1 -56.93 24.39 4.32
C MET A 1 -55.77 24.69 5.25
N THR A 2 -55.06 23.66 5.69
CA THR A 2 -53.99 23.74 6.70
C THR A 2 -52.68 23.46 5.98
N ASN A 3 -51.74 24.39 6.02
CA ASN A 3 -50.45 24.30 5.34
C ASN A 3 -49.47 23.48 6.21
N PRO A 4 -48.97 22.31 5.81
CA PRO A 4 -47.94 21.60 6.54
C PRO A 4 -46.61 21.75 5.79
N GLN A 5 -45.87 22.83 6.04
CA GLN A 5 -44.45 22.88 5.69
C GLN A 5 -43.64 22.84 6.98
N LYS A 6 -43.11 21.64 7.29
CA LYS A 6 -41.95 21.49 8.18
C LYS A 6 -40.78 22.20 7.51
N ALA A 7 -40.13 23.12 8.21
CA ALA A 7 -38.81 23.59 7.83
C ALA A 7 -37.85 22.38 7.94
N SER A 8 -37.29 21.98 6.80
CA SER A 8 -36.25 20.96 6.69
C SER A 8 -34.90 21.61 7.01
N ASP A 9 -34.16 20.96 7.91
CA ASP A 9 -32.73 21.08 8.18
C ASP A 9 -32.10 22.48 8.17
N GLY A 10 -31.85 23.00 9.37
CA GLY A 10 -30.77 23.95 9.58
C GLY A 10 -29.44 23.23 9.38
N SER A 11 -28.61 23.70 8.45
CA SER A 11 -27.23 23.26 8.35
C SER A 11 -26.57 23.45 9.72
N ASN A 12 -26.11 22.37 10.34
CA ASN A 12 -25.31 22.47 11.56
C ASN A 12 -24.17 23.44 11.29
N ALA A 13 -24.14 24.53 12.06
CA ALA A 13 -23.08 25.53 11.94
C ALA A 13 -21.75 24.81 12.17
N LYS A 14 -20.92 24.82 11.12
CA LYS A 14 -19.58 24.26 11.16
C LYS A 14 -18.82 24.85 12.34
N THR A 15 -18.21 24.01 13.15
CA THR A 15 -17.42 24.50 14.28
C THR A 15 -16.22 25.29 13.79
N ILE A 16 -15.73 26.22 14.61
CA ILE A 16 -14.54 27.03 14.29
C ILE A 16 -13.34 26.12 14.04
N GLU A 17 -13.21 25.01 14.78
CA GLU A 17 -12.15 24.02 14.61
C GLU A 17 -12.24 23.26 13.27
N GLU A 18 -13.45 22.86 12.84
CA GLU A 18 -13.67 22.25 11.52
C GLU A 18 -13.37 23.25 10.39
N SER A 19 -13.70 24.52 10.58
CA SER A 19 -13.42 25.59 9.61
C SER A 19 -11.92 25.90 9.51
N ILE A 20 -11.19 25.89 10.64
CA ILE A 20 -9.74 26.07 10.68
C ILE A 20 -9.03 24.88 10.04
N ASN A 21 -9.44 23.64 10.37
CA ASN A 21 -8.87 22.44 9.75
C ASN A 21 -9.11 22.42 8.25
N GLU A 22 -10.32 22.77 7.79
CA GLU A 22 -10.56 22.90 6.35
C GLU A 22 -9.77 24.02 5.70
N THR A 23 -9.59 25.17 6.36
CA THR A 23 -8.79 26.28 5.81
C THR A 23 -7.31 25.91 5.72
N ILE A 24 -6.78 25.20 6.72
CA ILE A 24 -5.39 24.70 6.71
C ILE A 24 -5.21 23.62 5.65
N VAL A 25 -6.16 22.68 5.52
CA VAL A 25 -6.17 21.66 4.46
C VAL A 25 -6.28 22.34 3.09
N ASN A 26 -7.20 23.27 2.89
CA ASN A 26 -7.38 23.98 1.63
C ASN A 26 -6.15 24.83 1.24
N ASN A 27 -5.49 25.49 2.20
CA ASN A 27 -4.24 26.23 1.93
C ASN A 27 -3.06 25.29 1.64
N ARG A 28 -2.94 24.15 2.32
CA ARG A 28 -1.97 23.09 1.97
C ARG A 28 -2.24 22.49 0.59
N VAL A 29 -3.51 22.40 0.20
CA VAL A 29 -3.93 21.93 -1.12
C VAL A 29 -3.57 22.95 -2.21
N GLN A 30 -3.32 24.23 -1.93
CA GLN A 30 -2.96 25.18 -3.00
C GLN A 30 -1.48 25.24 -3.34
N THR A 31 -0.55 25.00 -2.40
CA THR A 31 0.90 25.13 -2.65
C THR A 31 1.68 23.92 -2.16
N LEU A 32 2.55 23.35 -3.01
CA LEU A 32 3.39 22.20 -2.69
C LEU A 32 4.68 22.66 -1.96
N ALA A 33 4.54 22.92 -0.65
CA ALA A 33 5.58 23.54 0.17
C ALA A 33 6.51 22.55 0.90
N SER A 34 6.12 21.29 1.04
CA SER A 34 6.87 20.27 1.78
C SER A 34 6.83 18.94 1.05
N LEU A 35 7.80 18.04 1.28
CA LEU A 35 7.81 16.70 0.66
C LEU A 35 6.47 15.95 0.87
N PRO A 36 5.89 15.89 2.09
CA PRO A 36 4.58 15.27 2.27
C PRO A 36 3.46 15.92 1.45
N SER A 37 3.50 17.24 1.21
CA SER A 37 2.47 17.88 0.38
C SER A 37 2.49 17.41 -1.07
N TYR A 38 3.66 17.01 -1.61
CA TYR A 38 3.75 16.36 -2.93
C TYR A 38 3.18 14.94 -2.88
N GLU A 39 3.51 14.18 -1.83
CA GLU A 39 3.05 12.80 -1.63
C GLU A 39 1.51 12.74 -1.51
N ASP A 40 0.94 13.61 -0.67
CA ASP A 40 -0.52 13.74 -0.47
C ASP A 40 -1.22 14.18 -1.76
N ALA A 41 -0.67 15.17 -2.47
CA ALA A 41 -1.26 15.69 -3.70
C ALA A 41 -1.32 14.63 -4.80
N ILE A 42 -0.26 13.83 -4.97
CA ILE A 42 -0.25 12.72 -5.92
C ILE A 42 -1.26 11.65 -5.51
N THR A 43 -1.31 11.31 -4.22
CA THR A 43 -2.24 10.30 -3.71
C THR A 43 -3.69 10.71 -3.95
N ASN A 44 -4.00 12.00 -3.80
CA ASN A 44 -5.33 12.55 -4.09
C ASN A 44 -5.70 12.52 -5.59
N ILE A 45 -4.71 12.64 -6.49
CA ILE A 45 -4.95 12.59 -7.95
C ILE A 45 -5.12 11.14 -8.41
N LEU A 46 -4.22 10.24 -7.97
CA LEU A 46 -4.19 8.84 -8.43
C LEU A 46 -5.20 7.95 -7.70
N GLY A 47 -5.65 8.32 -6.50
CA GLY A 47 -6.63 7.60 -5.69
C GLY A 47 -6.06 6.92 -4.44
N SER A 48 -6.95 6.47 -3.55
CA SER A 48 -6.63 6.04 -2.16
C SER A 48 -5.64 4.88 -2.00
N GLN A 49 -5.49 4.05 -3.03
CA GLN A 49 -4.56 2.91 -3.03
C GLN A 49 -3.20 3.22 -3.65
N SER A 50 -3.04 4.42 -4.22
CA SER A 50 -1.74 4.87 -4.71
C SER A 50 -0.79 5.18 -3.56
N ARG A 51 0.51 5.20 -3.86
CA ARG A 51 1.56 5.60 -2.93
C ARG A 51 2.54 6.51 -3.66
N ALA A 52 3.06 7.48 -2.93
CA ALA A 52 4.05 8.41 -3.44
C ALA A 52 5.16 8.61 -2.41
N LYS A 53 6.39 8.80 -2.90
CA LYS A 53 7.54 9.17 -2.09
C LYS A 53 8.27 10.33 -2.73
N ALA A 54 8.30 11.47 -2.05
CA ALA A 54 9.01 12.66 -2.51
C ALA A 54 10.39 12.73 -1.84
N ILE A 55 11.42 12.95 -2.66
CA ILE A 55 12.81 13.06 -2.21
C ILE A 55 13.37 14.39 -2.73
N TYR A 56 13.89 15.20 -1.80
CA TYR A 56 14.55 16.44 -2.15
C TYR A 56 15.91 16.18 -2.78
N GLY A 57 16.16 16.84 -3.91
CA GLY A 57 17.44 16.90 -4.58
C GLY A 57 17.82 15.67 -5.39
N LEU A 58 17.11 14.55 -5.32
CA LEU A 58 17.50 13.34 -6.06
C LEU A 58 17.30 13.53 -7.57
N ASN A 59 18.38 13.51 -8.35
CA ASN A 59 18.32 13.73 -9.79
C ASN A 59 17.67 12.56 -10.56
N ALA A 60 17.46 12.76 -11.87
CA ALA A 60 16.83 11.76 -12.75
C ALA A 60 17.63 10.43 -12.83
N THR A 61 18.96 10.47 -12.66
CA THR A 61 19.80 9.26 -12.66
C THR A 61 19.77 8.50 -11.33
N LYS A 62 19.05 9.01 -10.31
CA LYS A 62 18.91 8.43 -8.97
C LYS A 62 20.23 8.24 -8.21
N THR A 63 21.28 8.96 -8.60
CA THR A 63 22.64 8.82 -8.05
C THR A 63 23.27 10.13 -7.60
N GLY A 64 22.74 11.27 -8.05
CA GLY A 64 23.28 12.59 -7.77
C GLY A 64 22.26 13.52 -7.13
N ILE A 65 22.76 14.67 -6.64
CA ILE A 65 21.95 15.71 -6.00
C ILE A 65 21.89 16.96 -6.90
N GLU A 66 20.68 17.44 -7.20
CA GLU A 66 20.37 18.67 -7.92
C GLU A 66 19.58 19.61 -7.00
N LYS A 67 20.16 20.77 -6.64
CA LYS A 67 19.50 21.72 -5.73
C LYS A 67 18.22 22.28 -6.36
N GLY A 68 17.17 22.42 -5.56
CA GLY A 68 15.87 22.91 -6.03
C GLY A 68 15.06 21.87 -6.81
N LEU A 69 15.49 20.61 -6.89
CA LEU A 69 14.69 19.52 -7.45
C LEU A 69 13.89 18.82 -6.36
N VAL A 70 12.63 18.52 -6.63
CA VAL A 70 11.84 17.52 -5.91
C VAL A 70 11.54 16.40 -6.88
N HIS A 71 12.01 15.20 -6.56
CA HIS A 71 11.78 14.01 -7.34
C HIS A 71 10.79 13.11 -6.60
N VAL A 72 9.63 12.89 -7.20
CA VAL A 72 8.57 12.09 -6.62
C VAL A 72 8.47 10.75 -7.35
N PHE A 73 8.46 9.67 -6.59
CA PHE A 73 8.25 8.33 -7.09
C PHE A 73 6.82 7.92 -6.77
N ALA A 74 6.12 7.35 -7.74
CA ALA A 74 4.70 7.03 -7.57
C ALA A 74 4.33 5.65 -8.11
N ILE A 75 3.31 5.08 -7.48
CA ILE A 75 2.57 3.90 -7.93
C ILE A 75 1.08 4.29 -8.02
N ASN A 76 0.36 3.81 -9.02
CA ASN A 76 -1.05 4.15 -9.19
C ASN A 76 -1.95 3.38 -8.21
N ASN A 77 -3.26 3.66 -8.24
CA ASN A 77 -4.26 2.99 -7.41
C ASN A 77 -4.39 1.48 -7.65
N LEU A 78 -3.97 1.00 -8.82
CA LEU A 78 -3.91 -0.43 -9.14
C LEU A 78 -2.60 -1.08 -8.68
N ARG A 79 -1.78 -0.35 -7.91
CA ARG A 79 -0.46 -0.83 -7.44
C ARG A 79 0.49 -1.18 -8.60
N ASN A 80 0.36 -0.48 -9.72
CA ASN A 80 1.31 -0.55 -10.82
C ASN A 80 2.18 0.72 -10.87
N PRO A 81 3.47 0.62 -11.25
CA PRO A 81 4.29 1.80 -11.42
C PRO A 81 3.65 2.78 -12.41
N VAL A 82 3.71 4.08 -12.10
CA VAL A 82 3.07 5.09 -12.97
C VAL A 82 3.64 5.03 -14.38
N ASN A 83 2.75 5.07 -15.38
CA ASN A 83 3.12 5.10 -16.79
C ASN A 83 3.23 6.55 -17.30
N ASN A 84 3.62 6.72 -18.57
CA ASN A 84 3.80 8.06 -19.16
C ASN A 84 2.53 8.93 -19.17
N ARG A 85 1.35 8.30 -19.28
CA ARG A 85 0.06 9.01 -19.22
C ARG A 85 -0.19 9.53 -17.81
N ASP A 86 -0.02 8.68 -16.80
CA ASP A 86 -0.17 9.05 -15.39
C ASP A 86 0.79 10.21 -15.04
N VAL A 87 2.04 10.13 -15.50
CA VAL A 87 3.05 11.18 -15.29
C VAL A 87 2.64 12.50 -15.94
N ALA A 88 2.15 12.48 -17.19
CA ALA A 88 1.70 13.68 -17.88
C ALA A 88 0.51 14.34 -17.17
N GLU A 89 -0.44 13.53 -16.70
CA GLU A 89 -1.59 14.00 -15.92
C GLU A 89 -1.14 14.66 -14.62
N LEU A 90 -0.31 13.98 -13.83
CA LEU A 90 0.23 14.51 -12.58
C LEU A 90 0.98 15.83 -12.80
N LEU A 91 1.83 15.91 -13.80
CA LEU A 91 2.56 17.14 -14.12
C LEU A 91 1.61 18.28 -14.50
N SER A 92 0.57 18.01 -15.29
CA SER A 92 -0.40 19.03 -15.70
C SER A 92 -1.15 19.65 -14.52
N VAL A 93 -1.41 18.87 -13.46
CA VAL A 93 -2.13 19.31 -12.27
C VAL A 93 -1.19 19.93 -11.22
N LEU A 94 0.02 19.39 -11.07
CA LEU A 94 0.92 19.77 -9.99
C LEU A 94 1.83 20.95 -10.34
N LEU A 95 2.29 21.09 -11.59
CA LEU A 95 3.22 22.16 -11.99
C LEU A 95 2.75 23.57 -11.60
N PRO A 96 1.46 23.95 -11.75
CA PRO A 96 0.99 25.27 -11.32
C PRO A 96 1.06 25.53 -9.80
N ARG A 97 1.20 24.46 -9.00
CA ARG A 97 1.23 24.49 -7.53
C ARG A 97 2.65 24.38 -6.96
N VAL A 98 3.65 24.15 -7.81
CA VAL A 98 5.07 24.05 -7.43
C VAL A 98 5.61 25.44 -7.11
N GLN A 99 6.40 25.55 -6.05
CA GLN A 99 7.04 26.81 -5.68
C GLN A 99 8.03 27.28 -6.74
N ALA A 100 8.08 28.59 -6.98
CA ALA A 100 9.03 29.18 -7.93
C ALA A 100 10.47 28.78 -7.61
N GLY A 101 11.24 28.44 -8.65
CA GLY A 101 12.61 27.94 -8.51
C GLY A 101 12.72 26.46 -8.10
N THR A 102 11.60 25.76 -7.89
CA THR A 102 11.57 24.31 -7.68
C THR A 102 11.28 23.60 -9.01
N LYS A 103 12.11 22.62 -9.36
CA LYS A 103 11.88 21.68 -10.45
C LYS A 103 11.17 20.45 -9.90
N LEU A 104 10.13 19.98 -10.58
CA LEU A 104 9.42 18.76 -10.23
C LEU A 104 9.77 17.67 -11.25
N LEU A 105 10.14 16.49 -10.75
CA LEU A 105 10.30 15.28 -11.55
C LEU A 105 9.41 14.19 -10.94
N ILE A 106 8.75 13.41 -11.80
CA ILE A 106 7.93 12.28 -11.38
C ILE A 106 8.41 11.03 -12.10
N SER A 107 8.64 9.95 -11.35
CA SER A 107 9.10 8.67 -11.87
C SER A 107 8.28 7.51 -11.32
N PRO A 108 8.28 6.35 -12.00
CA PRO A 108 7.76 5.11 -11.43
C PRO A 108 8.55 4.72 -10.17
N MET A 109 7.81 4.25 -9.17
CA MET A 109 8.37 3.62 -7.98
C MET A 109 8.97 2.24 -8.33
N ASP A 110 10.06 1.87 -7.67
CA ASP A 110 10.62 0.53 -7.81
C ASP A 110 9.79 -0.46 -6.96
N LEU A 111 9.62 -1.70 -7.41
CA LEU A 111 8.85 -2.72 -6.69
C LEU A 111 9.74 -3.85 -6.21
N LEU A 112 9.48 -4.30 -4.99
CA LEU A 112 9.98 -5.57 -4.48
C LEU A 112 8.79 -6.52 -4.26
N PHE A 113 8.73 -7.56 -5.08
CA PHE A 113 7.72 -8.61 -4.93
C PHE A 113 8.08 -9.55 -3.78
N ALA A 114 7.16 -9.66 -2.83
CA ALA A 114 7.31 -10.49 -1.63
C ALA A 114 6.62 -11.84 -1.83
N GLN A 115 7.43 -12.89 -1.80
CA GLN A 115 7.02 -14.29 -1.86
C GLN A 115 7.13 -14.88 -0.46
N GLY A 116 6.00 -15.23 0.13
CA GLY A 116 5.91 -15.85 1.44
C GLY A 116 5.92 -17.38 1.36
N SER A 117 6.52 -18.03 2.35
CA SER A 117 6.40 -19.47 2.59
C SER A 117 6.09 -19.68 4.07
N LEU A 118 4.97 -20.35 4.36
CA LEU A 118 4.41 -20.52 5.69
C LEU A 118 4.17 -22.00 5.98
N ILE A 119 4.76 -22.49 7.08
CA ILE A 119 4.44 -23.80 7.67
C ILE A 119 3.86 -23.54 9.05
N ALA A 120 2.60 -23.95 9.26
CA ALA A 120 1.89 -23.64 10.49
C ALA A 120 0.90 -24.73 10.91
N LYS A 121 0.56 -24.75 12.20
CA LYS A 121 -0.50 -25.59 12.74
C LYS A 121 -1.82 -24.82 12.78
N LEU A 122 -2.88 -25.43 12.25
CA LEU A 122 -4.22 -24.89 12.28
C LEU A 122 -4.83 -24.94 13.68
N ASN A 123 -5.68 -23.96 13.98
CA ASN A 123 -6.56 -24.05 15.14
C ASN A 123 -7.63 -25.15 14.94
N PRO A 124 -8.01 -25.87 16.01
CA PRO A 124 -8.99 -26.95 15.89
C PRO A 124 -10.34 -26.46 15.35
N GLY A 125 -10.89 -27.17 14.36
CA GLY A 125 -12.20 -26.87 13.78
C GLY A 125 -12.21 -25.76 12.73
N VAL A 126 -11.06 -25.17 12.40
CA VAL A 126 -10.92 -24.21 11.31
C VAL A 126 -10.83 -24.95 9.97
N ASP A 127 -11.61 -24.50 8.98
CA ASP A 127 -11.52 -25.01 7.61
C ASP A 127 -10.20 -24.58 6.95
N PRO A 128 -9.41 -25.52 6.38
CA PRO A 128 -8.10 -25.20 5.81
C PRO A 128 -8.13 -24.22 4.64
N GLU A 129 -9.11 -24.32 3.74
CA GLU A 129 -9.20 -23.42 2.58
C GLU A 129 -9.55 -22.00 3.01
N GLN A 130 -10.54 -21.86 3.90
CA GLN A 130 -10.86 -20.55 4.50
C GLN A 130 -9.68 -19.96 5.26
N ALA A 131 -8.91 -20.79 5.97
CA ALA A 131 -7.69 -20.33 6.64
C ALA A 131 -6.65 -19.81 5.65
N MET A 132 -6.41 -20.50 4.53
CA MET A 132 -5.49 -20.05 3.49
C MET A 132 -5.90 -18.70 2.91
N ASP A 133 -7.19 -18.50 2.64
CA ASP A 133 -7.71 -17.23 2.14
C ASP A 133 -7.52 -16.10 3.15
N LEU A 134 -7.86 -16.33 4.42
CA LEU A 134 -7.67 -15.35 5.50
C LEU A 134 -6.20 -14.96 5.68
N LEU A 135 -5.29 -15.94 5.61
CA LEU A 135 -3.85 -15.71 5.72
C LEU A 135 -3.33 -14.91 4.54
N TRP A 136 -3.82 -15.18 3.33
CA TRP A 136 -3.48 -14.39 2.14
C TRP A 136 -3.97 -12.95 2.24
N GLU A 137 -5.21 -12.72 2.67
CA GLU A 137 -5.72 -11.35 2.88
C GLU A 137 -4.90 -10.60 3.94
N ALA A 138 -4.56 -11.26 5.06
CA ALA A 138 -3.71 -10.65 6.08
C ALA A 138 -2.29 -10.34 5.56
N PHE A 139 -1.73 -11.21 4.72
CA PHE A 139 -0.44 -10.98 4.07
C PHE A 139 -0.49 -9.78 3.14
N LYS A 140 -1.50 -9.68 2.26
CA LYS A 140 -1.71 -8.52 1.39
C LYS A 140 -1.88 -7.23 2.19
N GLU A 141 -2.68 -7.27 3.25
CA GLU A 141 -2.98 -6.09 4.05
C GLU A 141 -1.73 -5.53 4.76
N TYR A 142 -0.81 -6.38 5.19
CA TYR A 142 0.49 -5.92 5.67
C TYR A 142 1.24 -5.09 4.62
N PHE A 143 1.32 -5.56 3.37
CA PHE A 143 2.02 -4.88 2.29
C PHE A 143 1.26 -3.67 1.71
N ASN A 144 -0.05 -3.58 1.95
CA ASN A 144 -0.83 -2.37 1.63
C ASN A 144 -0.44 -1.20 2.55
N ASN A 145 -0.09 -1.50 3.80
CA ASN A 145 0.23 -0.50 4.83
C ASN A 145 1.74 -0.22 4.98
N ILE A 146 2.60 -0.87 4.19
CA ILE A 146 4.03 -0.62 4.25
C ILE A 146 4.38 0.70 3.53
N GLU A 147 5.21 1.51 4.19
CA GLU A 147 5.74 2.75 3.61
C GLU A 147 6.87 2.46 2.61
N PRO A 148 7.00 3.23 1.51
CA PRO A 148 8.14 3.12 0.60
C PRO A 148 9.48 3.28 1.33
N GLY A 149 10.45 2.44 0.99
CA GLY A 149 11.78 2.40 1.60
C GLY A 149 11.82 1.73 2.98
N GLY A 150 10.67 1.38 3.56
CA GLY A 150 10.57 0.65 4.82
C GLY A 150 11.09 -0.77 4.67
N SER A 151 12.01 -1.19 5.55
CA SER A 151 12.46 -2.59 5.56
C SER A 151 11.32 -3.53 5.93
N ILE A 152 11.25 -4.67 5.26
CA ILE A 152 10.30 -5.74 5.62
C ILE A 152 10.83 -6.45 6.87
N LEU A 153 9.99 -6.56 7.89
CA LEU A 153 10.29 -7.27 9.12
C LEU A 153 9.45 -8.55 9.16
N VAL A 154 10.10 -9.69 8.91
CA VAL A 154 9.43 -10.99 8.72
C VAL A 154 8.66 -11.40 9.98
N ASN A 155 9.23 -11.13 11.16
CA ASN A 155 8.56 -11.36 12.44
C ASN A 155 7.27 -10.52 12.63
N LYS A 156 7.21 -9.30 12.08
CA LYS A 156 5.98 -8.50 12.12
C LYS A 156 4.90 -9.09 11.22
N ILE A 157 5.28 -9.61 10.05
CA ILE A 157 4.34 -10.29 9.15
C ILE A 157 3.81 -11.56 9.81
N GLN A 158 4.69 -12.37 10.38
CA GLN A 158 4.29 -13.57 11.13
C GLN A 158 3.29 -13.22 12.24
N HIS A 159 3.54 -12.14 12.98
CA HIS A 159 2.59 -11.67 13.99
C HIS A 159 1.25 -11.28 13.38
N PHE A 160 1.23 -10.56 12.26
CA PHE A 160 0.00 -10.22 11.52
C PHE A 160 -0.78 -11.47 11.09
N LEU A 161 -0.09 -12.51 10.59
CA LEU A 161 -0.71 -13.77 10.20
C LEU A 161 -1.34 -14.49 11.40
N MET A 162 -0.69 -14.47 12.56
CA MET A 162 -1.23 -15.03 13.80
C MET A 162 -2.50 -14.33 14.28
N LEU A 163 -2.67 -13.03 14.01
CA LEU A 163 -3.86 -12.26 14.42
C LEU A 163 -5.14 -12.68 13.67
N THR A 164 -5.03 -13.49 12.61
CA THR A 164 -6.19 -14.08 11.92
C THR A 164 -6.97 -15.07 12.79
N ASN A 165 -6.37 -15.56 13.88
CA ASN A 165 -6.88 -16.68 14.70
C ASN A 165 -7.08 -18.00 13.92
N ALA A 166 -6.61 -18.09 12.67
CA ALA A 166 -6.62 -19.35 11.91
C ALA A 166 -5.54 -20.32 12.41
N LEU A 167 -4.44 -19.77 12.96
CA LEU A 167 -3.24 -20.51 13.34
C LEU A 167 -3.15 -20.71 14.85
N ASN A 168 -2.71 -21.90 15.25
CA ASN A 168 -2.33 -22.23 16.61
C ASN A 168 -0.88 -21.80 16.90
N TYR A 169 0.04 -22.17 16.01
CA TYR A 169 1.42 -21.71 16.00
C TYR A 169 2.00 -21.77 14.59
N VAL A 170 3.07 -21.02 14.37
CA VAL A 170 3.87 -21.03 13.13
C VAL A 170 5.18 -21.74 13.41
N ASP A 171 5.51 -22.73 12.58
CA ASP A 171 6.76 -23.50 12.67
C ASP A 171 7.88 -22.81 11.90
N ASP A 172 7.62 -22.47 10.63
CA ASP A 172 8.54 -21.70 9.79
C ASP A 172 7.76 -20.64 9.00
N PHE A 173 8.36 -19.46 8.88
CA PHE A 173 7.84 -18.41 8.02
C PHE A 173 8.98 -17.62 7.40
N ARG A 174 8.94 -17.51 6.07
CA ARG A 174 9.97 -16.84 5.28
C ARG A 174 9.34 -15.90 4.28
N VAL A 175 10.05 -14.82 3.98
CA VAL A 175 9.76 -13.96 2.84
C VAL A 175 11.00 -13.86 1.99
N ASN A 176 10.90 -14.16 0.69
CA ASN A 176 12.03 -14.22 -0.25
C ASN A 176 13.22 -15.01 0.34
N ALA A 177 12.92 -16.20 0.88
CA ALA A 177 13.85 -17.11 1.56
C ALA A 177 14.56 -16.54 2.82
N THR A 178 14.12 -15.40 3.35
CA THR A 178 14.69 -14.73 4.53
C THR A 178 13.76 -14.84 5.74
N VAL A 179 14.33 -15.04 6.94
CA VAL A 179 13.57 -15.22 8.21
C VAL A 179 13.52 -13.97 9.10
N ASN A 180 14.37 -12.96 8.85
CA ASN A 180 14.55 -11.83 9.76
C ASN A 180 14.07 -10.50 9.17
N LYS A 181 14.93 -9.88 8.35
CA LYS A 181 14.72 -8.54 7.81
C LYS A 181 15.18 -8.49 6.36
N ILE A 182 14.38 -7.89 5.51
CA ILE A 182 14.74 -7.60 4.12
C ILE A 182 14.91 -6.08 3.99
N PRO A 183 16.14 -5.57 3.86
CA PRO A 183 16.36 -4.14 3.64
C PRO A 183 15.86 -3.74 2.25
N MET A 184 15.26 -2.55 2.13
CA MET A 184 14.95 -1.99 0.82
C MET A 184 16.21 -1.47 0.16
N ALA A 185 16.30 -1.63 -1.16
CA ALA A 185 17.44 -1.15 -1.95
C ALA A 185 17.55 0.38 -1.93
N ASN A 186 16.42 1.08 -1.86
CA ASN A 186 16.36 2.54 -1.84
C ASN A 186 15.09 3.04 -1.13
N ALA A 187 15.02 4.35 -0.86
CA ALA A 187 13.92 4.98 -0.13
C ALA A 187 12.60 5.05 -0.93
N TYR A 188 12.62 4.73 -2.21
CA TYR A 188 11.49 4.79 -3.13
C TYR A 188 11.17 3.40 -3.71
N THR A 189 11.55 2.32 -3.01
CA THR A 189 11.11 0.97 -3.33
C THR A 189 9.89 0.64 -2.47
N LEU A 190 8.85 0.11 -3.07
CA LEU A 190 7.67 -0.38 -2.35
C LEU A 190 7.62 -1.90 -2.41
N ALA A 191 7.47 -2.52 -1.24
CA ALA A 191 7.21 -3.94 -1.17
C ALA A 191 5.74 -4.24 -1.46
N GLN A 192 5.49 -5.31 -2.20
CA GLN A 192 4.14 -5.73 -2.57
C GLN A 192 4.00 -7.24 -2.41
N ALA A 193 2.89 -7.69 -1.83
CA ALA A 193 2.54 -9.10 -1.77
C ALA A 193 2.45 -9.66 -3.19
N TYR A 194 3.13 -10.76 -3.45
CA TYR A 194 3.14 -11.41 -4.76
C TYR A 194 2.54 -12.81 -4.69
N SER A 195 3.04 -13.65 -3.79
CA SER A 195 2.51 -14.98 -3.55
C SER A 195 2.73 -15.41 -2.10
N LEU A 196 1.94 -16.37 -1.65
CA LEU A 196 2.08 -17.02 -0.36
C LEU A 196 1.85 -18.52 -0.53
N GLU A 197 2.92 -19.30 -0.34
CA GLU A 197 2.87 -20.76 -0.23
C GLU A 197 2.54 -21.12 1.21
N ILE A 198 1.55 -21.99 1.41
CA ILE A 198 1.00 -22.31 2.73
C ILE A 198 0.94 -23.84 2.88
N SER A 199 1.60 -24.35 3.92
CA SER A 199 1.45 -25.72 4.42
C SER A 199 0.85 -25.70 5.82
N LEU A 200 -0.37 -26.22 5.95
CA LEU A 200 -1.16 -26.22 7.17
C LEU A 200 -1.27 -27.64 7.73
N VAL A 201 -0.94 -27.81 9.00
CA VAL A 201 -1.06 -29.09 9.72
C VAL A 201 -2.27 -29.03 10.66
N SER A 202 -3.22 -29.96 10.52
CA SER A 202 -4.38 -30.05 11.39
C SER A 202 -4.07 -30.71 12.74
N SER A 203 -5.05 -30.73 13.64
CA SER A 203 -4.96 -31.47 14.91
C SER A 203 -4.86 -33.00 14.74
N THR A 204 -5.28 -33.52 13.58
CA THR A 204 -5.20 -34.95 13.21
C THR A 204 -3.94 -35.29 12.41
N ASN A 205 -2.98 -34.35 12.31
CA ASN A 205 -1.76 -34.45 11.50
C ASN A 205 -2.00 -34.62 9.99
N GLN A 206 -3.17 -34.19 9.49
CA GLN A 206 -3.37 -34.04 8.05
C GLN A 206 -2.70 -32.74 7.59
N VAL A 207 -2.06 -32.80 6.43
CA VAL A 207 -1.36 -31.66 5.83
C VAL A 207 -2.19 -31.16 4.65
N TYR A 208 -2.41 -29.84 4.61
CA TYR A 208 -3.09 -29.14 3.54
C TYR A 208 -2.10 -28.14 2.93
N GLU A 209 -1.95 -28.18 1.63
CA GLU A 209 -1.00 -27.34 0.90
C GLU A 209 -1.73 -26.51 -0.14
N GLY A 210 -1.36 -25.24 -0.24
CA GLY A 210 -1.96 -24.32 -1.20
C GLY A 210 -1.04 -23.14 -1.47
N THR A 211 -1.25 -22.51 -2.61
CA THR A 211 -0.58 -21.27 -2.98
C THR A 211 -1.63 -20.24 -3.31
N ARG A 212 -1.50 -19.03 -2.76
CA ARG A 212 -2.35 -17.88 -3.11
C ARG A 212 -1.53 -16.78 -3.77
N GLY A 213 -2.16 -16.02 -4.66
CA GLY A 213 -1.55 -14.88 -5.36
C GLY A 213 -1.11 -15.22 -6.79
N GLU A 214 -0.08 -14.52 -7.29
CA GLU A 214 0.34 -14.58 -8.70
C GLU A 214 0.92 -15.94 -9.15
N LEU A 215 1.31 -16.79 -8.20
CA LEU A 215 1.82 -18.14 -8.45
C LEU A 215 0.79 -19.24 -8.18
N GLU A 216 -0.48 -18.87 -7.94
CA GLU A 216 -1.55 -19.86 -7.79
C GLU A 216 -1.69 -20.67 -9.10
N PRO A 217 -1.69 -22.01 -9.03
CA PRO A 217 -1.88 -22.83 -10.21
C PRO A 217 -3.20 -22.44 -10.89
N ILE A 218 -3.16 -22.18 -12.20
CA ILE A 218 -4.39 -22.06 -12.98
C ILE A 218 -5.08 -23.41 -12.86
N ASN A 219 -6.24 -23.45 -12.19
CA ASN A 219 -7.07 -24.65 -12.17
C ASN A 219 -7.28 -25.06 -13.63
N TYR A 220 -6.68 -26.19 -14.01
CA TYR A 220 -6.93 -26.80 -15.31
C TYR A 220 -8.38 -27.25 -15.27
N ASP A 221 -9.26 -26.51 -15.96
CA ASP A 221 -10.62 -26.94 -16.27
C ASP A 221 -10.54 -27.80 -17.54
N PRO A 222 -10.72 -29.14 -17.47
CA PRO A 222 -10.72 -29.98 -18.66
C PRO A 222 -11.97 -29.79 -19.54
N GLU A 223 -12.92 -28.91 -19.20
CA GLU A 223 -14.19 -28.77 -19.92
C GLU A 223 -14.33 -27.48 -20.79
N THR A 224 -13.25 -27.07 -21.46
CA THR A 224 -13.34 -26.20 -22.66
C THR A 224 -12.73 -26.85 -23.89
#